data_AF-A0A968AG98-F1
#
_entry.id   AF-A0A968AG98-F1
#
_cell.length_a   1.000
_cell.length_b   1.000
_cell.length_c   1.000
_cell.angle_alpha   90.00
_cell.angle_beta   90.00
_cell.angle_gamma   90.00
#
_symmetry.space_group_name_H-M   'P 1'
#
loop_
_entity.id
_entity.type
_entity.pdbx_description
1 polymer ?
#
loop_
_entity_poly.entity_id
_entity_poly.type
_entity_poly.pdbx_seq_one_letter_code
_entity_poly.pdbx_strand_id
1 'polypeptide(L)'
;RRGFAVKIFKTPGSPVVFAELDNQADTTLLIYNHYDVQPAEPFELWTAHPFEPDLRDGHLYARGVSDDKGHITSRLLAIDAYLDTMGELPVNLKFIIEGEEEIGSVHLPDFIRSHTDLL
;
A
#
# COMPACT_ATOMS: atom_id res chain seq x y z
N ARG A 1 11.62 11.47 -5.60
CA ARG A 1 10.17 11.35 -5.93
C ARG A 1 10.06 10.46 -7.16
N ARG A 2 9.23 9.41 -7.13
CA ARG A 2 9.20 8.31 -8.13
C ARG A 2 8.36 8.58 -9.39
N GLY A 3 8.05 9.84 -9.70
CA GLY A 3 7.27 10.20 -10.91
C GLY A 3 5.76 9.91 -10.89
N PHE A 4 5.24 9.19 -9.89
CA PHE A 4 3.79 8.89 -9.82
C PHE A 4 2.90 10.14 -9.81
N ALA A 5 1.85 10.11 -10.62
CA ALA A 5 0.68 10.96 -10.48
C ALA A 5 -0.22 10.37 -9.39
N VAL A 6 -0.49 11.14 -8.33
CA VAL A 6 -1.21 10.64 -7.14
C VAL A 6 -2.53 11.39 -6.96
N LYS A 7 -3.59 10.64 -6.65
CA LYS A 7 -4.91 11.17 -6.28
C LYS A 7 -5.40 10.47 -5.02
N ILE A 8 -6.04 11.23 -4.13
CA ILE A 8 -6.73 10.70 -2.96
C ILE A 8 -8.22 10.86 -3.21
N PHE A 9 -8.92 9.74 -3.33
CA PHE A 9 -10.35 9.70 -3.53
C PHE A 9 -11.06 9.54 -2.19
N LYS A 10 -11.95 10.48 -1.88
CA LYS A 10 -12.82 10.35 -0.70
C LYS A 10 -13.87 9.28 -0.99
N THR A 11 -14.09 8.40 -0.01
CA THR A 11 -15.23 7.50 0.05
C THR A 11 -16.14 7.96 1.21
N PRO A 12 -17.30 7.33 1.43
CA PRO A 12 -18.07 7.57 2.65
C PRO A 12 -17.34 7.18 3.94
N GLY A 13 -16.31 6.32 3.86
CA GLY A 13 -15.44 5.97 4.98
C GLY A 13 -13.97 6.35 4.71
N SER A 14 -13.04 5.41 4.84
CA SER A 14 -11.62 5.70 4.66
C SER A 14 -11.29 6.03 3.19
N PRO A 15 -10.47 7.07 2.91
CA PRO A 15 -10.12 7.42 1.54
C PRO A 15 -9.27 6.34 0.87
N VAL A 16 -9.41 6.24 -0.46
CA VAL A 16 -8.56 5.39 -1.31
C VAL A 16 -7.46 6.24 -1.93
N VAL A 17 -6.21 5.80 -1.78
CA VAL A 17 -5.07 6.40 -2.46
C VAL A 17 -4.85 5.68 -3.78
N PHE A 18 -4.90 6.44 -4.87
CA PHE A 18 -4.54 5.98 -6.20
C PHE A 18 -3.22 6.61 -6.63
N ALA A 19 -2.33 5.82 -7.20
CA ALA A 19 -1.10 6.33 -7.81
C ALA A 19 -0.85 5.65 -9.15
N GLU A 20 -0.48 6.42 -10.16
CA GLU A 20 -0.19 5.93 -11.51
C GLU A 20 1.18 6.40 -11.98
N LEU A 21 1.94 5.47 -12.56
CA LEU A 21 3.16 5.73 -13.31
C LEU A 21 2.99 5.14 -14.69
N ASP A 22 2.86 6.01 -15.68
CA ASP A 22 2.74 5.66 -17.09
C ASP A 22 4.13 5.70 -17.74
N ASN A 23 4.63 4.53 -18.12
CA ASN A 23 5.90 4.34 -18.81
C ASN A 23 5.70 4.09 -20.31
N GLN A 24 4.48 4.30 -20.84
CA GLN A 24 4.11 3.97 -22.23
C GLN A 24 4.36 2.50 -22.58
N ALA A 25 4.29 1.61 -21.59
CA ALA A 25 4.44 0.17 -21.79
C ALA A 25 3.12 -0.45 -22.24
N ASP A 26 3.20 -1.58 -22.94
CA ASP A 26 2.01 -2.33 -23.41
C ASP A 26 1.27 -3.05 -22.28
N THR A 27 1.85 -3.13 -21.09
CA THR A 27 1.30 -3.85 -19.94
C THR A 27 1.27 -2.96 -18.69
N THR A 28 0.17 -3.03 -17.96
CA THR A 28 -0.02 -2.34 -16.69
C THR A 28 -0.14 -3.35 -15.56
N LEU A 29 0.67 -3.18 -14.51
CA LEU A 29 0.55 -3.92 -13.27
C LEU A 29 -0.22 -3.08 -12.24
N LEU A 30 -1.37 -3.59 -11.82
CA LEU A 30 -2.15 -3.03 -10.71
C LEU A 30 -1.73 -3.69 -9.39
N ILE A 31 -1.36 -2.87 -8.42
CA ILE A 31 -0.89 -3.27 -7.11
C ILE A 31 -1.91 -2.81 -6.07
N TYR A 32 -2.53 -3.77 -5.38
CA TYR A 32 -3.45 -3.53 -4.27
C TYR A 32 -2.75 -3.69 -2.93
N ASN A 33 -3.00 -2.75 -2.01
CA ASN A 33 -2.56 -2.78 -0.61
C ASN A 33 -3.62 -2.11 0.28
N HIS A 34 -3.42 -2.13 1.60
CA HIS A 34 -4.21 -1.32 2.54
C HIS A 34 -3.32 -0.71 3.63
N TYR A 35 -3.73 0.46 4.15
CA TYR A 35 -2.94 1.21 5.15
C TYR A 35 -3.54 1.15 6.55
N ASP A 36 -4.79 0.72 6.69
CA ASP A 36 -5.39 0.38 7.97
C ASP A 36 -4.80 -0.92 8.52
N VAL A 37 -4.98 -1.13 9.81
CA VAL A 37 -4.38 -2.24 10.56
C VAL A 37 -5.34 -2.65 11.68
N GLN A 38 -5.33 -3.92 12.07
CA GLN A 38 -6.07 -4.37 13.26
C GLN A 38 -5.73 -3.54 14.53
N PRO A 39 -6.66 -3.46 15.51
CA PRO A 39 -6.37 -3.01 16.87
C PRO A 39 -5.19 -3.78 17.49
N ALA A 40 -4.53 -3.18 18.47
CA ALA A 40 -3.32 -3.75 19.08
C ALA A 40 -3.59 -4.40 20.44
N GLU A 41 -4.78 -4.26 20.98
CA GLU A 41 -5.17 -4.84 22.26
C GLU A 41 -5.14 -6.38 22.24
N PRO A 42 -4.83 -7.01 23.39
CA PRO A 42 -4.41 -6.39 24.66
C PRO A 42 -2.93 -5.93 24.67
N PHE A 43 -2.67 -4.71 25.15
CA PHE A 43 -1.34 -4.09 25.11
C PHE A 43 -0.30 -4.78 26.00
N GLU A 44 -0.73 -5.38 27.11
CA GLU A 44 0.12 -6.05 28.09
C GLU A 44 0.81 -7.32 27.56
N LEU A 45 0.32 -7.88 26.45
CA LEU A 45 0.95 -9.04 25.80
C LEU A 45 2.08 -8.63 24.85
N TRP A 46 2.24 -7.33 24.57
CA TRP A 46 3.31 -6.84 23.73
C TRP A 46 4.60 -6.66 24.51
N THR A 47 5.72 -7.13 23.93
CA THR A 47 7.07 -6.91 24.48
C THR A 47 7.52 -5.45 24.38
N ALA A 48 7.04 -4.72 23.37
CA ALA A 48 7.30 -3.30 23.13
C ALA A 48 6.02 -2.63 22.62
N HIS A 49 5.94 -1.30 22.67
CA HIS A 49 4.74 -0.60 22.26
C HIS A 49 4.37 -0.94 20.80
N PRO A 50 3.13 -1.37 20.49
CA PRO A 50 2.78 -1.95 19.18
C PRO A 50 2.96 -1.00 18.00
N PHE A 51 2.86 0.31 18.22
CA PHE A 51 3.02 1.32 17.17
C PHE A 51 4.41 1.97 17.17
N GLU A 52 5.35 1.45 17.96
CA GLU A 52 6.76 1.80 17.93
C GLU A 52 7.54 0.64 17.32
N PRO A 53 8.19 0.81 16.17
CA PRO A 53 8.97 -0.27 15.56
C PRO A 53 10.10 -0.73 16.47
N ASP A 54 10.14 -2.02 16.79
CA ASP A 54 11.19 -2.63 17.59
C ASP A 54 11.91 -3.74 16.81
N LEU A 55 13.23 -3.63 16.66
CA LEU A 55 14.07 -4.57 15.92
C LEU A 55 14.77 -5.49 16.91
N ARG A 56 14.42 -6.79 16.89
CA ARG A 56 14.99 -7.80 17.78
C ARG A 56 15.33 -9.06 16.99
N ASP A 57 16.53 -9.59 17.17
CA ASP A 57 16.99 -10.83 16.54
C ASP A 57 16.76 -10.88 15.03
N GLY A 58 16.98 -9.75 14.34
CA GLY A 58 16.80 -9.61 12.89
C GLY A 58 15.34 -9.48 12.42
N HIS A 59 14.37 -9.41 13.33
CA HIS A 59 12.94 -9.27 13.03
C HIS A 59 12.42 -7.91 13.49
N LEU A 60 11.61 -7.26 12.64
CA LEU A 60 10.94 -6.01 12.96
C LEU A 60 9.54 -6.30 13.51
N TYR A 61 9.26 -5.82 14.72
CA TYR A 61 7.99 -5.99 15.40
C TYR A 61 7.29 -4.64 15.54
N ALA A 62 6.11 -4.52 14.92
CA ALA A 62 5.12 -3.47 15.18
C ALA A 62 3.81 -3.86 14.49
N ARG A 63 2.68 -3.34 14.97
CA ARG A 63 1.39 -3.43 14.28
C ARG A 63 1.52 -2.79 12.90
N GLY A 64 1.16 -3.53 11.85
CA GLY A 64 1.27 -3.07 10.47
C GLY A 64 2.50 -3.56 9.71
N VAL A 65 3.51 -4.14 10.37
CA VAL A 65 4.77 -4.49 9.67
C VAL A 65 4.60 -5.63 8.67
N SER A 66 3.80 -6.64 8.99
CA SER A 66 3.46 -7.71 8.05
C SER A 66 2.16 -7.42 7.30
N ASP A 67 1.24 -6.71 7.94
CA ASP A 67 -0.15 -6.58 7.50
C ASP A 67 -0.61 -5.13 7.69
N ASP A 68 -0.45 -4.23 6.71
CA ASP A 68 0.15 -4.46 5.38
C ASP A 68 1.20 -3.40 4.98
N LYS A 69 1.57 -2.53 5.92
CA LYS A 69 2.48 -1.39 5.70
C LYS A 69 3.88 -1.82 5.25
N GLY A 70 4.36 -2.99 5.69
CA GLY A 70 5.62 -3.55 5.19
C GLY A 70 5.56 -3.93 3.72
N HIS A 71 4.42 -4.38 3.20
CA HIS A 71 4.29 -4.67 1.78
C HIS A 71 4.24 -3.39 0.95
N ILE A 72 3.55 -2.34 1.42
CA ILE A 72 3.57 -1.03 0.75
C ILE A 72 5.01 -0.54 0.60
N THR A 73 5.76 -0.53 1.70
CA THR A 73 7.14 -0.02 1.71
C THR A 73 8.10 -0.90 0.92
N SER A 74 8.02 -2.23 1.04
CA SER A 74 8.89 -3.14 0.28
C SER A 74 8.65 -3.06 -1.23
N ARG A 75 7.40 -2.92 -1.69
CA ARG A 75 7.08 -2.74 -3.12
C ARG A 75 7.65 -1.42 -3.66
N LEU A 76 7.55 -0.34 -2.90
CA LEU A 76 8.16 0.95 -3.27
C LEU A 76 9.69 0.87 -3.34
N LEU A 77 10.32 0.14 -2.42
CA LEU A 77 11.78 -0.07 -2.43
C LEU A 77 12.21 -0.99 -3.57
N ALA A 78 11.41 -1.99 -3.94
CA ALA A 78 11.67 -2.83 -5.10
C ALA A 78 11.65 -2.04 -6.41
N ILE A 79 10.70 -1.09 -6.53
CA ILE A 79 10.64 -0.15 -7.66
C ILE A 79 11.92 0.69 -7.72
N ASP A 80 12.36 1.25 -6.58
CA ASP A 80 13.59 2.04 -6.52
C ASP A 80 14.81 1.20 -6.95
N ALA A 81 14.97 0.01 -6.36
CA ALA A 81 16.08 -0.88 -6.67
C ALA A 81 16.11 -1.30 -8.16
N TYR A 82 14.93 -1.52 -8.76
CA TYR A 82 14.82 -1.83 -10.18
C TYR A 82 15.22 -0.64 -11.05
N LEU A 83 14.70 0.55 -10.75
CA LEU A 83 15.06 1.78 -11.49
C LEU A 83 16.55 2.10 -11.38
N ASP A 84 17.15 1.92 -10.21
CA ASP A 84 18.58 2.15 -9.99
C ASP A 84 19.49 1.18 -10.77
N THR A 85 18.98 -0.02 -11.09
CA THR A 85 19.75 -1.07 -11.78
C THR A 85 19.47 -1.15 -13.28
N MET A 86 18.21 -0.94 -13.69
CA MET A 86 17.73 -1.13 -15.06
C MET A 86 17.40 0.18 -15.77
N GLY A 87 17.25 1.30 -15.03
CA GLY A 87 16.99 2.65 -15.56
C GLY A 87 15.52 2.96 -15.83
N GLU A 88 14.74 1.99 -16.31
CA GLU A 88 13.31 2.15 -16.61
C GLU A 88 12.53 0.89 -16.23
N LEU A 89 11.23 1.03 -15.97
CA LEU A 89 10.35 -0.10 -15.69
C LEU A 89 9.75 -0.64 -17.01
N PRO A 90 9.66 -1.97 -17.19
CA PRO A 90 9.09 -2.56 -18.41
C PRO A 90 7.55 -2.55 -18.43
N VAL A 91 6.90 -1.95 -17.44
CA VAL A 91 5.44 -1.92 -17.25
C VAL A 91 4.98 -0.55 -16.75
N ASN A 92 3.73 -0.22 -17.01
CA ASN A 92 3.04 0.85 -16.27
C ASN A 92 2.68 0.32 -14.88
N LEU A 93 2.63 1.19 -13.88
CA LEU A 93 2.24 0.83 -12.52
C LEU A 93 1.01 1.62 -12.10
N LYS A 94 0.04 0.91 -11.52
CA LYS A 94 -1.07 1.52 -10.79
C LYS A 94 -1.09 0.98 -9.36
N PHE A 95 -1.33 1.84 -8.38
CA PHE A 95 -1.58 1.46 -7.00
C PHE A 95 -3.00 1.82 -6.61
N ILE A 96 -3.66 0.90 -5.90
CA ILE A 96 -4.84 1.18 -5.08
C ILE A 96 -4.46 0.82 -3.65
N ILE A 97 -4.50 1.81 -2.76
CA ILE A 97 -4.25 1.60 -1.33
C ILE A 97 -5.48 2.09 -0.57
N GLU A 98 -6.24 1.17 0.00
CA GLU A 98 -7.44 1.50 0.77
C GLU A 98 -7.18 1.54 2.29
N GLY A 99 -8.21 1.86 3.07
CA GLY A 99 -8.11 1.98 4.52
C GLY A 99 -9.26 1.34 5.28
N GLU A 100 -9.94 0.35 4.68
CA GLU A 100 -11.05 -0.37 5.31
C GLU A 100 -10.92 -1.90 5.20
N GLU A 101 -9.76 -2.43 4.78
CA GLU A 101 -9.60 -3.86 4.51
C GLU A 101 -9.89 -4.69 5.77
N GLU A 102 -9.40 -4.23 6.92
CA GLU A 102 -9.52 -4.91 8.22
C GLU A 102 -10.95 -4.88 8.78
N ILE A 103 -11.82 -4.07 8.16
CA ILE A 103 -13.26 -3.98 8.45
C ILE A 103 -14.12 -4.44 7.27
N GLY A 104 -13.53 -5.14 6.30
CA GLY A 104 -14.21 -5.81 5.20
C GLY A 104 -14.38 -4.98 3.91
N SER A 105 -13.54 -3.96 3.72
CA SER A 105 -13.48 -3.15 2.49
C SER A 105 -14.84 -2.56 2.10
N VAL A 106 -15.63 -2.10 3.08
CA VAL A 106 -17.07 -1.83 2.93
C VAL A 106 -17.39 -0.95 1.71
N HIS A 107 -16.57 0.08 1.44
CA HIS A 107 -16.79 1.01 0.33
C HIS A 107 -15.92 0.75 -0.91
N LEU A 108 -14.97 -0.18 -0.86
CA LEU A 108 -14.08 -0.45 -1.99
C LEU A 108 -14.82 -0.96 -3.23
N PRO A 109 -15.77 -1.93 -3.15
CA PRO A 109 -16.45 -2.44 -4.34
C PRO A 109 -17.15 -1.34 -5.16
N ASP A 110 -17.79 -0.38 -4.50
CA ASP A 110 -18.47 0.73 -5.17
C ASP A 110 -17.48 1.76 -5.72
N PHE A 111 -16.36 1.98 -5.02
CA PHE A 111 -15.24 2.76 -5.54
C PHE A 111 -14.70 2.14 -6.84
N ILE A 112 -14.42 0.83 -6.87
CA ILE A 112 -13.91 0.13 -8.05
C ILE A 112 -14.88 0.24 -9.22
N ARG A 113 -16.17 -0.06 -9.00
CA ARG A 113 -17.20 0.00 -10.05
C ARG A 113 -17.30 1.39 -10.68
N SER A 114 -17.23 2.45 -9.87
CA SER A 114 -17.32 3.84 -10.33
C SER A 114 -16.05 4.37 -11.01
N HIS A 115 -14.93 3.63 -10.94
CA HIS A 115 -13.63 4.04 -11.47
C HIS A 115 -13.02 3.00 -12.41
N THR A 116 -13.82 2.13 -13.02
CA THR A 116 -13.33 1.07 -13.93
C THR A 116 -12.44 1.65 -15.04
N ASP A 117 -12.74 2.84 -15.57
CA ASP A 117 -11.93 3.50 -16.60
C ASP A 117 -10.54 3.94 -16.11
N LEU A 118 -10.35 4.07 -14.79
CA LEU A 118 -9.04 4.37 -14.19
C LEU A 118 -8.20 3.12 -13.92
N LEU A 119 -8.78 1.92 -13.97
CA LEU A 119 -8.17 0.67 -13.53
C LEU A 119 -7.77 -0.19 -14.73
#